data_AF-B5YC05-F1
#
_entry.id   AF-B5YC05-F1
#
_cell.length_a   1.000
_cell.length_b   1.000
_cell.length_c   1.000
_cell.angle_alpha   90.00
_cell.angle_beta   90.00
_cell.angle_gamma   90.00
#
_symmetry.space_group_name_H-M   'P 1'
#
loop_
_entity.id
_entity.type
_entity.pdbx_description
1 polymer ?
#
loop_
_entity_poly.entity_id
_entity_poly.type
_entity_poly.pdbx_seq_one_letter_code
_entity_poly.pdbx_strand_id
1 'polypeptide(L)'
;MWLNPKAYMIEKVINPIFRFLFYSFLILYGYKEKTNIAVFILGNAILLSSISALKGIGIIYFSERQQGTLMYFIVSPRSRLRIIAQKIFFHIINAFITVLIGLTIILTGFKYTIPHINLYLFSY
;
A
#
# COMPACT_ATOMS: atom_id res chain seq x y z
N MET A 1 -0.85 5.07 -20.09
CA MET A 1 -0.39 5.62 -18.79
C MET A 1 1.14 5.63 -18.60
N TRP A 2 1.93 5.01 -19.49
CA TRP A 2 3.40 5.10 -19.45
C TRP A 2 3.96 6.41 -20.06
N LEU A 3 3.11 7.17 -20.76
CA LEU A 3 3.49 8.42 -21.42
C LEU A 3 3.68 9.62 -20.47
N ASN A 4 3.29 9.53 -19.20
CA ASN A 4 3.42 10.64 -18.24
C ASN A 4 4.00 10.13 -16.90
N PRO A 5 5.33 10.15 -16.71
CA PRO A 5 5.97 9.66 -15.49
C PRO A 5 5.50 10.40 -14.23
N LYS A 6 5.16 11.68 -14.34
CA LYS A 6 4.56 12.47 -13.25
C LYS A 6 3.22 11.88 -12.78
N ALA A 7 2.31 11.59 -13.71
CA ALA A 7 1.00 11.02 -13.39
C ALA A 7 1.14 9.63 -12.76
N TYR A 8 2.12 8.85 -13.22
CA TYR A 8 2.42 7.55 -12.65
C TYR A 8 2.90 7.63 -11.20
N MET A 9 3.80 8.58 -10.88
CA MET A 9 4.26 8.81 -9.50
C MET A 9 3.11 9.26 -8.58
N ILE A 10 2.23 10.14 -9.07
CA ILE A 10 1.07 10.61 -8.31
C ILE A 10 0.13 9.45 -7.95
N GLU A 11 -0.19 8.61 -8.92
CA GLU A 11 -1.10 7.45 -8.76
C GLU A 11 -0.53 6.34 -7.87
N LYS A 12 0.77 6.07 -7.97
CA LYS A 12 1.42 4.95 -7.26
C LYS A 12 1.94 5.31 -5.88
N VAL A 13 2.27 6.57 -5.61
CA VAL A 13 2.94 6.97 -4.37
C VAL A 13 2.14 8.03 -3.63
N ILE A 14 1.85 9.17 -4.27
CA ILE A 14 1.21 10.31 -3.58
C ILE A 14 -0.21 9.97 -3.14
N ASN A 15 -1.04 9.44 -4.05
CA ASN A 15 -2.43 9.09 -3.77
C ASN A 15 -2.58 8.06 -2.62
N PRO A 16 -1.86 6.92 -2.62
CA PRO A 16 -1.94 5.98 -1.50
C PRO A 16 -1.45 6.57 -0.17
N ILE A 17 -0.36 7.35 -0.17
CA ILE A 17 0.15 8.00 1.05
C ILE A 17 -0.87 9.01 1.58
N PHE A 18 -1.45 9.83 0.70
CA PHE A 18 -2.44 10.83 1.06
C PHE A 18 -3.68 10.19 1.69
N ARG A 19 -4.23 9.12 1.08
CA ARG A 19 -5.37 8.37 1.63
C ARG A 19 -5.04 7.79 3.00
N PHE A 20 -3.87 7.19 3.14
CA PHE A 20 -3.42 6.61 4.40
C PHE A 20 -3.29 7.66 5.51
N LEU A 21 -2.67 8.80 5.22
CA LEU A 21 -2.55 9.92 6.16
C LEU A 21 -3.92 10.48 6.52
N PHE A 22 -4.78 10.72 5.53
CA PHE A 22 -6.12 11.27 5.74
C PHE A 22 -6.93 10.42 6.73
N TYR A 23 -7.04 9.11 6.50
CA TYR A 23 -7.78 8.24 7.40
C TYR A 23 -7.14 8.11 8.78
N SER A 24 -5.81 8.10 8.85
CA SER A 24 -5.12 8.01 10.14
C SER A 24 -5.27 9.28 10.98
N PHE A 25 -5.23 10.45 10.35
CA PHE A 25 -5.52 11.73 11.02
C PHE A 25 -6.99 11.84 11.40
N LEU A 26 -7.91 11.36 10.56
CA LEU A 26 -9.33 11.28 10.89
C LEU A 26 -9.53 10.46 12.17
N ILE A 27 -8.85 9.31 12.30
CA ILE A 27 -8.92 8.49 13.51
C ILE A 27 -8.32 9.22 14.72
N LEU A 28 -7.18 9.88 14.55
CA LEU A 28 -6.50 10.62 15.62
C LEU A 28 -7.36 11.76 16.19
N TYR A 29 -8.02 12.52 15.34
CA TYR A 29 -8.80 13.70 15.75
C TYR A 29 -10.29 13.40 15.96
N GLY A 30 -10.82 12.36 15.33
CA GLY A 30 -12.25 11.99 15.38
C GLY A 30 -12.63 11.15 16.60
N TYR A 31 -11.72 10.33 17.14
CA TYR A 31 -12.00 9.49 18.31
C TYR A 31 -11.48 10.15 19.59
N LYS A 32 -12.35 10.27 20.61
CA LYS A 32 -12.01 10.85 21.92
C LYS A 32 -11.19 9.91 22.80
N GLU A 33 -11.34 8.59 22.61
CA GLU A 33 -10.63 7.57 23.38
C GLU A 33 -9.30 7.19 22.72
N LYS A 34 -8.19 7.45 23.42
CA LYS A 34 -6.83 7.25 22.90
C LYS A 34 -6.32 5.82 23.00
N THR A 35 -7.03 4.94 23.69
CA THR A 35 -6.59 3.59 24.07
C THR A 35 -6.37 2.65 22.88
N ASN A 36 -7.06 2.85 21.74
CA ASN A 36 -6.99 1.93 20.59
C ASN A 36 -6.48 2.55 19.28
N ILE A 37 -6.01 3.80 19.30
CA ILE A 37 -5.62 4.52 18.07
C ILE A 37 -4.53 3.77 17.28
N ALA A 38 -3.57 3.15 17.97
CA ALA A 38 -2.50 2.38 17.35
C ALA A 38 -3.03 1.17 16.53
N VAL A 39 -4.01 0.45 17.07
CA VAL A 39 -4.63 -0.70 16.40
C VAL A 39 -5.32 -0.28 15.11
N PHE A 40 -6.02 0.86 15.12
CA PHE A 40 -6.68 1.40 13.93
C PHE A 40 -5.69 1.86 12.86
N ILE A 41 -4.57 2.48 13.25
CA ILE A 41 -3.51 2.89 12.31
C ILE A 41 -2.84 1.67 11.69
N LEU A 42 -2.57 0.63 12.48
CA LEU A 42 -2.04 -0.65 11.98
C LEU A 42 -3.03 -1.31 11.02
N GLY A 43 -4.33 -1.33 11.35
CA GLY A 43 -5.38 -1.81 10.45
C GLY A 43 -5.39 -1.05 9.11
N ASN A 44 -5.25 0.28 9.16
CA ASN A 44 -5.15 1.10 7.96
C ASN A 44 -3.89 0.78 7.13
N ALA A 45 -2.76 0.46 7.77
CA ALA A 45 -1.52 0.08 7.09
C ALA A 45 -1.66 -1.28 6.38
N ILE A 46 -2.31 -2.26 7.05
CA ILE A 46 -2.63 -3.57 6.47
C ILE A 46 -3.57 -3.41 5.27
N LEU A 47 -4.62 -2.58 5.39
CA LEU A 47 -5.56 -2.30 4.31
C LEU A 47 -4.86 -1.69 3.09
N LEU A 48 -3.98 -0.70 3.31
CA LEU A 48 -3.20 -0.07 2.25
C LEU A 48 -2.31 -1.07 1.51
N SER A 49 -1.61 -1.94 2.25
CA SER A 49 -0.74 -2.97 1.66
C SER A 49 -1.54 -3.96 0.81
N SER A 50 -2.71 -4.39 1.29
CA SER A 50 -3.59 -5.34 0.63
C SER A 50 -4.14 -4.78 -0.68
N ILE A 51 -4.68 -3.56 -0.64
CA ILE A 51 -5.19 -2.87 -1.84
C ILE A 51 -4.07 -2.66 -2.86
N SER A 52 -2.87 -2.30 -2.42
CA SER A 52 -1.73 -2.08 -3.31
C SER A 52 -1.28 -3.36 -4.01
N ALA A 53 -1.24 -4.49 -3.28
CA ALA A 53 -0.92 -5.80 -3.85
C ALA A 53 -1.98 -6.24 -4.88
N LEU A 54 -3.27 -6.14 -4.53
CA LEU A 54 -4.38 -6.47 -5.44
C LEU A 54 -4.37 -5.59 -6.70
N LYS A 55 -4.15 -4.29 -6.55
CA LYS A 55 -3.99 -3.37 -7.69
C LYS A 55 -2.81 -3.76 -8.57
N GLY A 56 -1.72 -4.25 -7.97
CA GLY A 56 -0.57 -4.79 -8.70
C GLY A 56 -0.94 -5.95 -9.62
N ILE A 57 -1.73 -6.91 -9.12
CA ILE A 57 -2.25 -8.02 -9.93
C ILE A 57 -3.10 -7.49 -11.09
N GLY A 58 -4.03 -6.58 -10.80
CA GLY A 58 -4.90 -5.98 -11.82
C GLY A 58 -4.12 -5.28 -12.93
N ILE A 59 -3.06 -4.56 -12.58
CA ILE A 59 -2.17 -3.89 -13.55
C ILE A 59 -1.45 -4.91 -14.43
N ILE A 60 -1.02 -6.05 -13.90
CA ILE A 60 -0.37 -7.10 -14.69
C ILE A 60 -1.35 -7.61 -15.76
N TYR A 61 -2.56 -8.01 -15.37
CA TYR A 61 -3.58 -8.47 -16.33
C TYR A 61 -3.95 -7.40 -17.35
N PHE A 62 -4.08 -6.15 -16.91
CA PHE A 62 -4.38 -5.04 -17.80
C PHE A 62 -3.25 -4.79 -18.80
N SER A 63 -1.99 -4.91 -18.37
CA SER A 63 -0.81 -4.82 -19.24
C SER A 63 -0.78 -5.92 -20.27
N GLU A 64 -1.01 -7.18 -19.87
CA GLU A 64 -1.08 -8.32 -20.80
C GLU A 64 -2.23 -8.15 -21.81
N ARG A 65 -3.36 -7.58 -21.38
CA ARG A 65 -4.48 -7.25 -22.28
C ARG A 65 -4.10 -6.19 -23.29
N GLN A 66 -3.46 -5.10 -22.87
CA GLN A 66 -3.06 -4.02 -23.76
C GLN A 66 -1.99 -4.45 -24.78
N GLN A 67 -1.11 -5.37 -24.39
CA GLN A 67 -0.06 -5.90 -25.24
C GLN A 67 -0.56 -7.01 -26.19
N GLY A 68 -1.81 -7.44 -26.08
CA GLY A 68 -2.36 -8.57 -26.86
C GLY A 68 -1.80 -9.93 -26.45
N THR A 69 -0.99 -10.01 -25.40
CA THR A 69 -0.33 -11.23 -24.93
C THR A 69 -1.18 -12.06 -23.98
N LEU A 70 -2.32 -11.52 -23.54
CA LEU A 70 -3.21 -12.17 -22.57
C LEU A 70 -3.65 -13.57 -23.01
N MET A 71 -3.94 -13.78 -24.30
CA MET A 71 -4.35 -15.09 -24.81
C MET A 71 -3.20 -16.10 -24.71
N TYR A 72 -1.98 -15.70 -25.07
CA TYR A 72 -0.78 -16.52 -24.91
C TYR A 72 -0.50 -16.85 -23.44
N PHE A 73 -0.72 -15.89 -22.54
CA PHE A 73 -0.59 -16.08 -21.10
C PHE A 73 -1.58 -17.12 -20.56
N ILE A 74 -2.84 -17.11 -21.02
CA ILE A 74 -3.89 -18.05 -20.60
C ILE A 74 -3.64 -19.46 -21.14
N VAL A 75 -3.19 -19.57 -22.40
CA VAL A 75 -3.00 -20.84 -23.12
C VAL A 75 -1.65 -21.50 -22.79
N SER A 76 -0.69 -20.77 -22.19
CA SER A 76 0.64 -21.33 -21.93
C SER A 76 0.58 -22.57 -21.01
N PRO A 77 1.37 -23.62 -21.30
CA PRO A 77 1.41 -24.85 -20.49
C PRO A 77 2.15 -24.65 -19.15
N ARG A 78 2.78 -23.48 -18.95
CA ARG A 78 3.51 -23.15 -17.73
C ARG A 78 2.50 -22.74 -16.65
N SER A 79 2.78 -23.13 -15.39
CA SER A 79 1.94 -22.77 -14.25
C SER A 79 1.71 -21.24 -14.18
N ARG A 80 0.47 -20.81 -14.42
CA ARG A 80 0.05 -19.39 -14.44
C ARG A 80 0.48 -18.64 -13.19
N LEU A 81 0.33 -19.28 -12.02
CA LEU A 81 0.74 -18.74 -10.73
C LEU A 81 2.23 -18.39 -10.67
N ARG A 82 3.11 -19.19 -11.30
CA ARG A 82 4.56 -18.93 -11.30
C ARG A 82 4.90 -17.70 -12.14
N ILE A 83 4.21 -17.47 -13.26
CA ILE A 83 4.43 -16.28 -14.09
C ILE A 83 3.94 -15.02 -13.36
N ILE A 84 2.78 -15.09 -12.71
CA ILE A 84 2.25 -13.98 -11.91
C ILE A 84 3.16 -13.69 -10.72
N ALA A 85 3.63 -14.72 -10.01
CA ALA A 85 4.51 -14.57 -8.86
C ALA A 85 5.81 -13.82 -9.21
N GLN A 86 6.37 -14.08 -10.40
CA GLN A 86 7.56 -13.36 -10.88
C GLN A 86 7.26 -11.89 -11.19
N LYS A 87 6.11 -11.60 -11.81
CA LYS A 87 5.73 -10.23 -12.19
C LYS A 87 5.26 -9.39 -10.99
N ILE A 88 4.58 -10.00 -10.03
CA ILE A 88 4.00 -9.30 -8.87
C ILE A 88 5.06 -8.93 -7.82
N PHE A 89 6.22 -9.60 -7.82
CA PHE A 89 7.28 -9.37 -6.85
C PHE A 89 7.66 -7.89 -6.70
N PHE A 90 7.81 -7.17 -7.83
CA PHE A 90 8.10 -5.73 -7.82
C PHE A 90 6.94 -4.88 -7.28
N HIS A 91 5.70 -5.31 -7.49
CA HIS A 91 4.53 -4.63 -6.93
C HIS A 91 4.44 -4.80 -5.41
N ILE A 92 4.82 -5.97 -4.89
CA ILE A 92 4.88 -6.25 -3.45
C ILE A 92 5.94 -5.36 -2.79
N ILE A 93 7.15 -5.29 -3.36
CA ILE A 93 8.22 -4.41 -2.85
C ILE A 93 7.75 -2.95 -2.84
N ASN A 94 7.12 -2.48 -3.92
CA ASN A 94 6.62 -1.11 -3.98
C ASN A 94 5.52 -0.85 -2.94
N ALA A 95 4.62 -1.81 -2.71
CA ALA A 95 3.60 -1.70 -1.66
C ALA A 95 4.24 -1.63 -0.26
N PHE A 96 5.25 -2.46 0.00
CA PHE A 96 5.99 -2.49 1.26
C PHE A 96 6.68 -1.15 1.54
N ILE A 97 7.41 -0.60 0.56
CA ILE A 97 8.06 0.72 0.67
C ILE A 97 7.04 1.82 0.94
N THR A 98 5.90 1.80 0.24
CA THR A 98 4.86 2.83 0.42
C THR A 98 4.26 2.80 1.82
N VAL A 99 4.03 1.61 2.38
CA VAL A 99 3.52 1.43 3.75
C VAL A 99 4.55 1.88 4.78
N LEU A 100 5.82 1.55 4.59
CA LEU A 100 6.91 2.01 5.46
C LEU A 100 6.98 3.55 5.48
N ILE A 101 6.93 4.19 4.32
CA ILE A 101 6.91 5.66 4.24
C ILE A 101 5.70 6.22 4.98
N GLY A 102 4.50 5.68 4.74
CA GLY A 102 3.29 6.09 5.46
C GLY A 102 3.45 5.98 6.98
N LEU A 103 3.90 4.82 7.48
CA LEU A 103 4.11 4.59 8.91
C LEU A 103 5.15 5.55 9.50
N THR A 104 6.27 5.79 8.82
CA THR A 104 7.29 6.73 9.31
C THR A 104 6.74 8.15 9.46
N ILE A 105 5.95 8.64 8.50
CA ILE A 105 5.34 9.98 8.55
C ILE A 105 4.34 10.08 9.71
N ILE A 106 3.54 9.03 9.95
CA ILE A 106 2.59 9.02 11.05
C ILE A 106 3.31 8.96 12.39
N LEU A 107 4.32 8.11 12.55
CA LEU A 107 5.05 7.97 13.80
C LEU A 107 5.75 9.29 14.20
N THR A 108 6.34 9.99 13.23
CA THR A 108 6.94 11.31 13.49
C THR A 108 5.89 12.36 13.82
N GLY A 109 4.72 12.33 13.15
CA GLY A 109 3.59 13.19 13.48
C GLY A 109 3.01 12.92 14.89
N PHE A 110 2.85 11.65 15.26
CA PHE A 110 2.33 11.23 16.57
C PHE A 110 3.28 11.57 17.71
N LYS A 111 4.59 11.43 17.51
CA LYS A 111 5.61 11.83 18.49
C LYS A 111 5.50 13.32 18.86
N TYR A 112 5.08 14.16 17.90
CA TYR A 112 4.84 15.58 18.12
C TYR A 112 3.53 15.88 18.88
N THR A 113 2.53 15.01 18.80
CA THR A 113 1.22 15.19 19.44
C THR A 113 1.10 14.50 20.81
N ILE A 114 1.89 13.45 21.08
CA ILE A 114 1.86 12.70 22.34
C ILE A 114 3.32 12.40 22.77
N PRO A 115 3.91 13.17 23.69
CA PRO A 115 5.32 13.02 24.07
C PRO A 115 5.63 11.72 24.84
N HIS A 116 4.62 10.98 25.31
CA HIS A 116 4.75 9.70 26.02
C HIS A 116 4.09 8.54 25.27
N ILE A 117 4.45 8.30 24.01
CA ILE A 117 4.15 7.02 23.37
C ILE A 117 5.28 6.05 23.69
N ASN A 118 4.97 5.06 24.54
CA ASN A 118 5.87 3.98 24.87
C ASN A 118 5.96 3.06 23.65
N LEU A 119 7.13 2.93 23.02
CA LEU A 119 7.37 2.05 21.86
C LEU A 119 7.03 0.57 22.12
N TYR A 120 6.78 0.20 23.39
CA TYR A 120 6.40 -1.13 23.83
C TYR A 120 5.00 -1.59 23.39
N LEU A 121 4.13 -0.71 22.87
CA LEU A 121 2.89 -1.11 22.20
C LEU A 121 3.13 -1.85 20.86
N PHE A 122 4.38 -1.88 20.36
CA PHE A 122 4.80 -2.75 19.25
C PHE A 122 5.32 -4.12 19.69
N SER A 123 5.35 -4.41 21.00
CA SER A 123 5.92 -5.66 21.56
C SER A 123 4.89 -6.63 22.17
N TYR A 124 3.60 -6.35 22.05
CA TYR A 124 2.51 -7.26 22.46
C TYR A 124 1.54 -7.49 21.31
#